data_AF-A0A915YFW2-F1
#
_entry.id   AF-A0A915YFW2-F1
#
_cell.length_a   1.000
_cell.length_b   1.000
_cell.length_c   1.000
_cell.angle_alpha   90.00
_cell.angle_beta   90.00
_cell.angle_gamma   90.00
#
_symmetry.space_group_name_H-M   'P 1'
#
loop_
_entity.id
_entity.type
_entity.pdbx_description
1 polymer ?
#
loop_
_entity_poly.entity_id
_entity_poly.type
_entity_poly.pdbx_seq_one_letter_code
_entity_poly.pdbx_strand_id
1 'polypeptide(L)'
;MKNKPQINNHHLLLGAGLVLVLILVFVFGKHFKKDNTEQKNIDVKVNIKDQNGQTIAYDPNPLLIRLNKGLTTRYYFDFSERCNPIKELYNLDAARFMAAVKAYKSKYNEDITTHMKACYANCKTTGTYNGENYFDLIYQRIAALRDVIV
;
A
#
# COMPACT_ATOMS: atom_id res chain seq x y z
N MET A 1 33.65 68.01 -3.99
CA MET A 1 33.29 66.71 -4.59
C MET A 1 33.43 65.61 -3.54
N LYS A 2 32.37 64.87 -3.23
CA LYS A 2 32.39 63.63 -2.43
C LYS A 2 31.47 62.62 -3.12
N ASN A 3 32.06 61.60 -3.75
CA ASN A 3 31.33 60.48 -4.35
C ASN A 3 30.84 59.54 -3.23
N LYS A 4 29.53 59.29 -3.17
CA LYS A 4 28.95 58.22 -2.35
C LYS A 4 28.89 56.93 -3.20
N PRO A 5 29.31 55.77 -2.66
CA PRO A 5 29.14 54.51 -3.38
C PRO A 5 27.65 54.11 -3.38
N GLN A 6 27.10 53.83 -4.56
CA GLN A 6 25.80 53.17 -4.69
C GLN A 6 25.98 51.70 -4.32
N ILE A 7 25.44 51.29 -3.16
CA ILE A 7 25.33 49.89 -2.79
C ILE A 7 24.13 49.31 -3.53
N ASN A 8 24.39 48.40 -4.46
CA ASN A 8 23.39 47.76 -5.29
C ASN A 8 22.75 46.60 -4.49
N ASN A 9 21.49 46.77 -4.06
CA ASN A 9 20.79 45.88 -3.12
C ASN A 9 20.30 44.55 -3.72
N HIS A 10 20.77 44.15 -4.91
CA HIS A 10 20.26 42.96 -5.60
C HIS A 10 20.64 41.61 -4.97
N HIS A 11 21.66 41.56 -4.11
CA HIS A 11 22.09 40.30 -3.48
C HIS A 11 21.32 39.93 -2.20
N LEU A 12 20.66 40.90 -1.54
CA LEU A 12 19.95 40.65 -0.28
C LEU A 12 18.58 39.96 -0.50
N LEU A 13 17.95 40.18 -1.66
CA LEU A 13 16.64 39.61 -2.03
C LEU A 13 16.71 38.14 -2.45
N LEU A 14 17.84 37.69 -3.01
CA LEU A 14 18.05 36.29 -3.42
C LEU A 14 18.24 35.34 -2.22
N GLY A 15 18.86 35.81 -1.13
CA GLY A 15 19.07 35.00 0.07
C GLY A 15 17.81 34.85 0.93
N ALA A 16 17.03 35.92 1.09
CA ALA A 16 15.82 35.91 1.91
C ALA A 16 14.70 35.07 1.30
N GLY A 17 14.56 35.07 -0.04
CA GLY A 17 13.54 34.27 -0.74
C GLY A 17 13.73 32.76 -0.57
N LEU A 18 14.98 32.28 -0.60
CA LEU A 18 15.27 30.84 -0.48
C LEU A 18 14.95 30.31 0.93
N VAL A 19 15.23 31.10 1.97
CA VAL A 19 14.93 30.74 3.37
C VAL A 19 13.42 30.70 3.61
N LEU A 20 12.67 31.63 3.03
CA LEU A 20 11.20 31.67 3.13
C LEU A 20 10.55 30.46 2.46
N VAL A 21 11.07 30.03 1.30
CA VAL A 21 10.62 28.81 0.62
C VAL A 21 10.90 27.55 1.46
N LEU A 22 12.07 27.44 2.09
CA LEU A 22 12.40 26.30 2.95
C LEU A 22 11.49 26.22 4.19
N ILE A 23 11.16 27.36 4.80
CA ILE A 23 10.22 27.41 5.93
C ILE A 23 8.81 27.02 5.46
N LEU A 24 8.36 27.50 4.31
CA LEU A 24 7.05 27.13 3.75
C LEU A 24 6.96 25.64 3.44
N VAL A 25 8.00 25.03 2.83
CA VAL A 25 8.04 23.58 2.58
C VAL A 25 8.06 22.79 3.90
N PHE A 26 8.74 23.28 4.94
CA PHE A 26 8.78 22.62 6.23
C PHE A 26 7.44 22.72 6.98
N VAL A 27 6.75 23.87 6.91
CA VAL A 27 5.44 24.09 7.56
C VAL A 27 4.32 23.35 6.80
N PHE A 28 4.28 23.42 5.47
CA PHE A 28 3.31 22.67 4.65
C PHE A 28 3.58 21.16 4.65
N GLY A 29 4.85 20.74 4.58
CA GLY A 29 5.24 19.33 4.67
C GLY A 29 4.92 18.71 6.02
N LYS A 30 4.90 19.50 7.10
CA LYS A 30 4.47 19.04 8.44
C LYS A 30 2.94 18.98 8.57
N HIS A 31 2.18 19.79 7.83
CA HIS A 31 0.72 19.68 7.76
C HIS A 31 0.24 18.48 6.93
N PHE A 32 1.05 17.96 6.01
CA PHE A 32 0.81 16.68 5.33
C PHE A 32 1.36 15.45 6.09
N LYS A 33 1.76 15.61 7.36
CA LYS A 33 2.01 14.43 8.21
C LYS A 33 0.68 13.81 8.60
N LYS A 34 0.37 12.72 7.90
CA LYS A 34 -0.55 11.66 8.30
C LYS A 34 -1.85 12.20 8.87
N ASP A 35 -2.87 12.22 8.02
CA ASP A 35 -4.14 11.67 8.49
C ASP A 35 -3.79 10.41 9.26
N ASN A 36 -3.95 10.48 10.59
CA ASN A 36 -4.07 9.31 11.42
C ASN A 36 -5.21 8.56 10.76
N THR A 37 -4.86 7.62 9.90
CA THR A 37 -5.76 6.57 9.46
C THR A 37 -6.11 5.89 10.77
N GLU A 38 -7.16 6.38 11.43
CA GLU A 38 -7.96 5.58 12.32
C GLU A 38 -8.08 4.27 11.56
N GLN A 39 -7.43 3.25 12.12
CA GLN A 39 -7.32 1.96 11.50
C GLN A 39 -8.74 1.43 11.50
N LYS A 40 -9.49 1.83 10.47
CA LYS A 40 -10.94 1.75 10.42
C LYS A 40 -11.20 0.28 10.65
N ASN A 41 -11.80 -0.02 11.79
CA ASN A 41 -12.16 -1.38 12.13
C ASN A 41 -13.42 -1.66 11.31
N ILE A 42 -13.22 -1.71 9.98
CA ILE A 42 -14.22 -2.19 9.06
C ILE A 42 -14.28 -3.67 9.39
N ASP A 43 -15.29 -4.06 10.15
CA ASP A 43 -15.69 -5.45 10.33
C ASP A 43 -16.23 -5.89 8.96
N VAL A 44 -15.32 -6.22 8.03
CA VAL A 44 -15.65 -6.59 6.66
C VAL A 44 -16.16 -8.02 6.68
N LYS A 45 -17.35 -8.24 7.25
CA LYS A 45 -18.06 -9.51 7.11
C LYS A 45 -18.67 -9.53 5.72
N VAL A 46 -17.95 -10.13 4.77
CA VAL A 46 -18.48 -10.33 3.43
C VAL A 46 -19.37 -11.55 3.48
N ASN A 47 -20.65 -11.36 3.22
CA ASN A 47 -21.58 -12.45 2.94
C ASN A 47 -21.24 -12.98 1.55
N ILE A 48 -20.48 -14.07 1.51
CA ILE A 48 -20.02 -14.67 0.27
C ILE A 48 -20.94 -15.84 -0.04
N LYS A 49 -21.46 -15.89 -1.27
CA LYS A 49 -22.11 -17.10 -1.79
C LYS A 49 -21.03 -18.06 -2.28
N ASP A 50 -21.01 -19.27 -1.72
CA ASP A 50 -20.13 -20.34 -2.19
C ASP A 50 -20.59 -20.92 -3.54
N GLN A 51 -19.87 -21.92 -4.05
CA GLN A 51 -20.18 -22.59 -5.31
C GLN A 51 -21.55 -23.31 -5.30
N ASN A 52 -22.16 -23.49 -4.13
CA ASN A 52 -23.46 -24.11 -3.92
C ASN A 52 -24.57 -23.08 -3.59
N GLY A 53 -24.24 -21.78 -3.64
CA GLY A 53 -25.18 -20.68 -3.35
C GLY A 53 -25.41 -20.40 -1.86
N GLN A 54 -24.65 -21.03 -0.95
CA GLN A 54 -24.77 -20.84 0.49
C GLN A 54 -24.01 -19.60 0.96
N THR A 55 -24.63 -18.78 1.80
CA THR A 55 -23.98 -17.61 2.41
C THR A 55 -23.05 -18.04 3.52
N ILE A 56 -21.74 -17.86 3.34
CA ILE A 56 -20.72 -18.13 4.34
C ILE A 56 -20.21 -16.80 4.91
N ALA A 57 -20.18 -16.69 6.23
CA ALA A 57 -19.53 -15.59 6.92
C ALA A 57 -17.99 -15.76 6.82
N TYR A 58 -17.31 -14.81 6.20
CA TYR A 58 -15.86 -14.76 6.13
C TYR A 58 -15.36 -13.43 6.70
N ASP A 59 -14.43 -13.51 7.66
CA ASP A 59 -13.72 -12.35 8.18
C ASP A 59 -12.30 -12.29 7.58
N PRO A 60 -12.03 -11.37 6.64
CA PRO A 60 -10.71 -11.20 6.06
C PRO A 60 -9.75 -10.44 6.99
N ASN A 61 -10.22 -9.77 8.05
CA ASN A 61 -9.39 -8.83 8.82
C ASN A 61 -8.05 -9.40 9.32
N PRO A 62 -7.98 -10.62 9.89
CA PRO A 62 -6.71 -11.20 10.33
C PRO A 62 -5.70 -11.35 9.18
N LEU A 63 -6.18 -11.69 7.98
CA LEU A 63 -5.34 -11.77 6.78
C LEU A 63 -4.94 -10.36 6.31
N LEU A 64 -5.88 -9.41 6.27
CA LEU A 64 -5.60 -8.03 5.82
C LEU A 64 -4.52 -7.35 6.67
N ILE A 65 -4.54 -7.55 7.99
CA ILE A 65 -3.54 -6.98 8.91
C ILE A 65 -2.16 -7.55 8.59
N ARG A 66 -2.05 -8.87 8.41
CA ARG A 66 -0.77 -9.52 8.07
C ARG A 66 -0.30 -9.17 6.67
N LEU A 67 -1.20 -9.08 5.67
CA LEU A 67 -0.88 -8.59 4.33
C LEU A 67 -0.33 -7.17 4.39
N ASN A 68 -1.01 -6.27 5.10
CA ASN A 68 -0.53 -4.89 5.21
C ASN A 68 0.83 -4.82 5.89
N LYS A 69 1.00 -5.49 7.03
CA LYS A 69 2.31 -5.63 7.68
C LYS A 69 3.36 -6.15 6.69
N GLY A 70 3.05 -7.23 5.97
CA GLY A 70 3.91 -7.90 4.99
C GLY A 70 4.22 -7.07 3.73
N LEU A 71 3.37 -6.12 3.35
CA LEU A 71 3.55 -5.34 2.12
C LEU A 71 4.08 -3.92 2.38
N THR A 72 3.97 -3.40 3.61
CA THR A 72 4.42 -2.04 3.93
C THR A 72 5.69 -1.97 4.77
N THR A 73 6.13 -3.06 5.42
CA THR A 73 7.38 -3.02 6.18
C THR A 73 8.58 -3.12 5.23
N ARG A 74 9.57 -2.24 5.45
CA ARG A 74 10.77 -2.15 4.62
C ARG A 74 11.80 -3.24 4.91
N TYR A 75 11.92 -3.66 6.16
CA TYR A 75 12.91 -4.63 6.63
C TYR A 75 12.23 -5.75 7.42
N TYR A 76 12.54 -7.00 7.07
CA TYR A 76 12.08 -8.18 7.80
C TYR A 76 13.28 -8.97 8.29
N PHE A 77 13.22 -9.39 9.56
CA PHE A 77 14.11 -10.42 10.09
C PHE A 77 13.68 -11.81 9.62
N ASP A 78 12.36 -12.03 9.54
CA ASP A 78 11.76 -13.25 9.00
C ASP A 78 10.92 -12.92 7.76
N PHE A 79 11.39 -13.38 6.60
CA PHE A 79 10.73 -13.19 5.32
C PHE A 79 9.40 -13.96 5.22
N SER A 80 9.19 -14.96 6.08
CA SER A 80 7.93 -15.71 6.15
C SER A 80 6.76 -14.82 6.57
N GLU A 81 6.98 -13.81 7.42
CA GLU A 81 5.93 -12.85 7.82
C GLU A 81 5.35 -12.08 6.63
N ARG A 82 6.15 -11.94 5.56
CA ARG A 82 5.73 -11.35 4.30
C ARG A 82 5.13 -12.39 3.37
N CYS A 83 5.83 -13.49 3.08
CA CYS A 83 5.39 -14.43 2.05
C CYS A 83 4.20 -15.31 2.47
N ASN A 84 4.04 -15.64 3.75
CA ASN A 84 2.94 -16.47 4.24
C ASN A 84 1.56 -15.85 3.98
N PRO A 85 1.28 -14.57 4.34
CA PRO A 85 -0.02 -13.97 4.05
C PRO A 85 -0.28 -13.81 2.55
N ILE A 86 0.76 -13.60 1.72
CA ILE A 86 0.63 -13.55 0.25
C ILE A 86 0.21 -14.92 -0.29
N LYS A 87 0.89 -15.99 0.14
CA LYS A 87 0.54 -17.36 -0.22
C LYS A 87 -0.88 -17.73 0.23
N GLU A 88 -1.24 -17.33 1.45
CA GLU A 88 -2.58 -17.57 1.99
C GLU A 88 -3.66 -16.87 1.17
N LEU A 89 -3.45 -15.59 0.83
CA LEU A 89 -4.35 -14.86 -0.08
C LEU A 89 -4.53 -15.63 -1.39
N TYR A 90 -3.43 -16.05 -2.04
CA TYR A 90 -3.49 -16.81 -3.29
C TYR A 90 -4.24 -18.15 -3.16
N ASN A 91 -4.22 -18.79 -1.99
CA ASN A 91 -4.87 -20.09 -1.79
C ASN A 91 -6.34 -20.01 -1.39
N LEU A 92 -6.89 -18.81 -1.17
CA LEU A 92 -8.33 -18.63 -0.92
C LEU A 92 -9.15 -19.12 -2.12
N ASP A 93 -10.38 -19.58 -1.90
CA ASP A 93 -11.35 -19.77 -3.00
C ASP A 93 -11.65 -18.42 -3.69
N ALA A 94 -12.19 -18.46 -4.92
CA ALA A 94 -12.33 -17.26 -5.76
C ALA A 94 -13.15 -16.15 -5.08
N ALA A 95 -14.16 -16.53 -4.31
CA ALA A 95 -15.07 -15.57 -3.71
C ALA A 95 -14.44 -14.94 -2.44
N ARG A 96 -13.78 -15.74 -1.58
CA ARG A 96 -12.97 -15.22 -0.47
C ARG A 96 -11.78 -14.40 -0.93
N PHE A 97 -11.14 -14.80 -2.02
CA PHE A 97 -10.04 -14.06 -2.65
C PHE A 97 -10.47 -12.65 -3.05
N MET A 98 -11.55 -12.54 -3.85
CA MET A 98 -12.04 -11.24 -4.30
C MET A 98 -12.59 -10.40 -3.14
N ALA A 99 -13.23 -11.03 -2.16
CA ALA A 99 -13.65 -10.37 -0.94
C ALA A 99 -12.46 -9.76 -0.19
N ALA A 100 -11.38 -10.52 0.02
CA ALA A 100 -10.17 -10.02 0.68
C ALA A 100 -9.52 -8.88 -0.11
N VAL A 101 -9.43 -8.97 -1.44
CA VAL A 101 -8.89 -7.90 -2.30
C VAL A 101 -9.72 -6.62 -2.20
N LYS A 102 -11.05 -6.70 -2.33
CA LYS A 102 -11.96 -5.54 -2.19
C LYS A 102 -11.89 -4.95 -0.77
N ALA A 103 -11.85 -5.82 0.26
CA ALA A 103 -11.76 -5.42 1.66
C ALA A 103 -10.44 -4.72 1.99
N TYR A 104 -9.32 -5.16 1.41
CA TYR A 104 -8.01 -4.53 1.57
C TYR A 104 -8.05 -3.06 1.13
N LYS A 105 -8.59 -2.81 -0.08
CA LYS A 105 -8.75 -1.46 -0.62
C LYS A 105 -9.62 -0.59 0.27
N SER A 106 -10.74 -1.12 0.75
CA SER A 106 -11.63 -0.40 1.66
C SER A 106 -10.96 -0.04 2.99
N LYS A 107 -10.18 -0.97 3.57
CA LYS A 107 -9.55 -0.81 4.89
C LYS A 107 -8.35 0.13 4.87
N TYR A 108 -7.52 0.06 3.83
CA TYR A 108 -6.26 0.81 3.73
C TYR A 108 -6.29 1.96 2.73
N ASN A 109 -7.42 2.16 2.06
CA ASN A 109 -7.60 3.16 1.01
C ASN A 109 -6.56 3.06 -0.12
N GLU A 110 -6.06 1.85 -0.38
CA GLU A 110 -4.99 1.58 -1.34
C GLU A 110 -5.20 0.22 -2.01
N ASP A 111 -4.89 0.12 -3.30
CA ASP A 111 -4.99 -1.16 -3.99
C ASP A 111 -3.87 -2.09 -3.50
N ILE A 112 -4.22 -3.35 -3.20
CA ILE A 112 -3.23 -4.33 -2.76
C ILE A 112 -2.10 -4.50 -3.78
N THR A 113 -2.42 -4.34 -5.06
CA THR A 113 -1.45 -4.38 -6.15
C THR A 113 -0.42 -3.25 -6.06
N THR A 114 -0.81 -2.05 -5.66
CA THR A 114 0.12 -0.93 -5.43
C THR A 114 1.19 -1.32 -4.41
N HIS A 115 0.78 -1.87 -3.26
CA HIS A 115 1.71 -2.30 -2.24
C HIS A 115 2.57 -3.50 -2.67
N MET A 116 2.02 -4.45 -3.43
CA MET A 116 2.80 -5.57 -3.98
C MET A 116 3.89 -5.09 -4.96
N LYS A 117 3.61 -4.07 -5.79
CA LYS A 117 4.59 -3.45 -6.70
C LYS A 117 5.70 -2.71 -5.96
N ALA A 118 5.32 -1.87 -4.99
CA ALA A 118 6.26 -1.07 -4.23
C ALA A 118 7.24 -1.92 -3.41
N CYS A 119 6.85 -3.16 -3.12
CA CYS A 119 7.52 -4.05 -2.20
C CYS A 119 7.72 -5.44 -2.81
N TYR A 120 8.08 -5.49 -4.10
CA TYR A 120 8.28 -6.73 -4.85
C TYR A 120 9.39 -7.59 -4.23
N ALA A 121 8.96 -8.49 -3.36
CA ALA A 121 9.72 -9.57 -2.77
C ALA A 121 9.50 -10.88 -3.52
N ASN A 122 10.53 -11.72 -3.51
CA ASN A 122 10.53 -12.98 -4.22
C ASN A 122 9.80 -14.08 -3.42
N CYS A 123 8.48 -14.05 -3.41
CA CYS A 123 7.65 -15.09 -2.79
C CYS A 123 7.27 -16.13 -3.84
N LYS A 124 8.15 -17.13 -4.05
CA LYS A 124 7.96 -18.16 -5.09
C LYS A 124 7.05 -19.30 -4.64
N THR A 125 6.34 -19.90 -5.59
CA THR A 125 5.49 -21.08 -5.38
C THR A 125 6.30 -22.32 -5.00
N THR A 126 7.48 -22.47 -5.59
CA THR A 126 8.47 -23.50 -5.25
C THR A 126 9.70 -22.81 -4.67
N GLY A 127 10.37 -23.44 -3.69
CA GLY A 127 11.59 -22.90 -3.07
C GLY A 127 12.81 -22.82 -4.01
N THR A 128 12.60 -22.99 -5.33
CA THR A 128 13.65 -23.04 -6.35
C THR A 128 13.70 -21.73 -7.13
N TYR A 129 14.80 -21.52 -7.87
CA TYR A 129 15.00 -20.29 -8.64
C TYR A 129 13.99 -20.10 -9.80
N ASN A 130 13.27 -21.15 -10.19
CA ASN A 130 12.37 -21.12 -11.35
C ASN A 130 10.87 -21.14 -10.97
N GLY A 131 10.54 -21.06 -9.68
CA GLY A 131 9.14 -20.98 -9.25
C GLY A 131 8.49 -19.66 -9.66
N GLU A 132 7.23 -19.72 -10.09
CA GLU A 132 6.39 -18.55 -10.33
C GLU A 132 6.25 -17.73 -9.04
N ASN A 133 6.21 -16.41 -9.15
CA ASN A 133 6.02 -15.55 -7.99
C ASN A 133 4.52 -15.43 -7.68
N TYR A 134 4.15 -15.60 -6.40
CA TYR A 134 2.77 -15.43 -5.96
C TYR A 134 2.20 -14.05 -6.32
N PHE A 135 3.02 -13.01 -6.42
CA PHE A 135 2.55 -11.71 -6.90
C PHE A 135 2.00 -11.78 -8.31
N ASP A 136 2.75 -12.34 -9.25
CA ASP A 136 2.31 -12.45 -10.66
C ASP A 136 1.02 -13.27 -10.76
N LEU A 137 0.94 -14.36 -9.99
CA LEU A 137 -0.24 -15.22 -9.93
C LEU A 137 -1.45 -14.49 -9.33
N ILE A 138 -1.26 -13.69 -8.28
CA ILE A 138 -2.32 -12.86 -7.70
C ILE A 138 -2.78 -11.80 -8.70
N TYR A 139 -1.88 -11.14 -9.42
CA TYR A 139 -2.22 -10.18 -10.48
C TYR A 139 -3.10 -10.80 -11.55
N GLN A 140 -2.68 -11.95 -12.08
CA GLN A 140 -3.43 -12.70 -13.08
C GLN A 140 -4.80 -13.11 -12.54
N ARG A 141 -4.87 -13.59 -11.30
CA ARG A 141 -6.12 -14.01 -10.66
C ARG A 141 -7.09 -12.86 -10.42
N ILE A 142 -6.59 -11.68 -10.02
CA ILE A 142 -7.42 -10.45 -9.90
C ILE A 142 -7.99 -10.08 -11.26
N ALA A 143 -7.17 -10.11 -12.32
CA ALA A 143 -7.62 -9.79 -13.68
C ALA A 143 -8.70 -10.78 -14.16
N ALA A 144 -8.48 -12.08 -13.98
CA ALA A 144 -9.42 -13.12 -14.40
C ALA A 144 -10.77 -13.08 -13.66
N LEU A 145 -10.77 -12.69 -12.37
CA LEU A 145 -11.99 -12.68 -11.54
C LEU A 145 -12.70 -11.32 -11.54
N ARG A 146 -12.07 -10.25 -12.03
CA ARG A 146 -12.64 -8.89 -12.05
C ARG A 146 -13.98 -8.84 -12.78
N ASP A 147 -14.09 -9.54 -13.89
CA ASP A 147 -15.28 -9.52 -14.76
C ASP A 147 -16.31 -10.59 -14.38
N VAL A 148 -15.94 -11.52 -13.51
CA VAL A 148 -16.78 -12.66 -13.09
C VAL A 148 -17.53 -12.37 -11.79
N ILE A 149 -16.93 -11.58 -10.88
CA ILE A 149 -17.47 -11.31 -9.54
C ILE A 149 -17.68 -9.79 -9.37
N VAL A 150 -18.80 -9.30 -9.90
CA VAL A 150 -19.29 -7.91 -9.72
C VAL A 150 -19.96 -7.77 -8.36
#